data_AF-A0A2S9GQ76-F1
#
_entry.id   AF-A0A2S9GQ76-F1
#
_cell.length_a   1.000
_cell.length_b   1.000
_cell.length_c   1.000
_cell.angle_alpha   90.00
_cell.angle_beta   90.00
_cell.angle_gamma   90.00
#
_symmetry.space_group_name_H-M   'P 1'
#
loop_
_entity.id
_entity.type
_entity.pdbx_description
1 polymer ?
#
loop_
_entity_poly.entity_id
_entity_poly.type
_entity_poly.pdbx_seq_one_letter_code
_entity_poly.pdbx_strand_id
1 'polypeptide(L)' 'AATKAFVRSYTDGLRSELDGTGVTVTALHPGPVRTEFLSVAGMDERTFADAFPKFMWLESRAVAKAGIDALA' A
#
# COMPACT_ATOMS: atom_id res chain seq x y z
N ALA A 1 -9.88 -5.39 -6.85
CA ALA A 1 -10.34 -4.19 -6.13
C ALA A 1 -11.06 -4.53 -4.81
N ALA A 2 -12.08 -5.40 -4.82
CA ALA A 2 -12.87 -5.76 -3.62
C ALA A 2 -12.02 -6.13 -2.39
N THR A 3 -11.02 -6.99 -2.55
CA THR A 3 -10.14 -7.41 -1.45
C THR A 3 -9.36 -6.25 -0.82
N LYS A 4 -8.91 -5.26 -1.62
CA LYS A 4 -8.14 -4.11 -1.11
C LYS A 4 -9.04 -3.08 -0.42
N ALA A 5 -10.29 -2.94 -0.87
CA ALA A 5 -11.30 -2.15 -0.16
C ALA A 5 -11.65 -2.79 1.19
N PHE A 6 -11.79 -4.12 1.23
CA PHE A 6 -12.02 -4.84 2.48
C PHE A 6 -10.90 -4.64 3.50
N VAL A 7 -9.63 -4.70 3.09
CA VAL A 7 -8.49 -4.43 4.00
C VAL A 7 -8.64 -3.09 4.71
N ARG A 8 -9.10 -2.05 4.00
CA ARG A 8 -9.35 -0.74 4.62
C ARG A 8 -10.43 -0.83 5.70
N SER A 9 -11.60 -1.37 5.38
CA SER A 9 -12.71 -1.48 6.35
C SER A 9 -12.36 -2.39 7.53
N TYR A 10 -11.64 -3.48 7.29
CA TYR A 10 -11.14 -4.37 8.33
C TYR A 10 -10.16 -3.66 9.27
N THR A 11 -9.18 -2.93 8.72
CA THR A 11 -8.23 -2.16 9.52
C THR A 11 -8.92 -1.06 10.33
N ASP A 12 -9.91 -0.38 9.76
CA ASP A 12 -10.68 0.64 10.48
C ASP A 12 -11.47 0.03 11.66
N GLY A 13 -12.11 -1.12 11.46
CA GLY A 13 -12.80 -1.85 12.54
C GLY A 13 -11.84 -2.34 13.62
N LEU A 14 -10.75 -3.00 13.22
CA LEU A 14 -9.74 -3.51 14.14
C LEU A 14 -9.09 -2.39 14.96
N ARG A 15 -8.89 -1.20 14.39
CA ARG A 15 -8.38 -0.04 15.13
C ARG A 15 -9.32 0.34 16.28
N SER A 16 -10.63 0.29 16.08
CA SER A 16 -11.61 0.57 17.13
C SER A 16 -11.59 -0.49 18.23
N GLU A 17 -11.37 -1.76 17.89
CA GLU A 17 -11.32 -2.85 18.87
C GLU A 17 -10.04 -2.83 19.72
N LEU A 18 -8.95 -2.26 19.18
CA LEU A 18 -7.66 -2.16 19.85
C LEU A 18 -7.48 -0.87 20.68
N ASP A 19 -8.49 0.00 20.75
CA ASP A 19 -8.39 1.25 21.50
C ASP A 19 -8.05 0.98 22.99
N GLY A 20 -7.11 1.75 23.53
CA GLY A 20 -6.61 1.58 24.90
C GLY A 20 -5.70 0.36 25.14
N THR A 21 -5.45 -0.50 24.16
CA THR A 21 -4.56 -1.67 24.32
C THR A 21 -3.06 -1.36 24.17
N GLY A 22 -2.72 -0.18 23.64
CA GLY A 22 -1.35 0.19 23.28
C GLY A 22 -0.87 -0.41 21.95
N VAL A 23 -1.73 -1.12 21.20
CA VAL A 23 -1.42 -1.66 19.87
C VAL A 23 -1.98 -0.75 18.77
N THR A 24 -1.12 -0.32 17.84
CA THR A 24 -1.52 0.47 16.67
C THR A 24 -1.66 -0.42 15.43
N VAL A 25 -2.67 -0.13 14.60
CA VAL A 25 -2.84 -0.75 13.28
C VAL A 25 -3.00 0.33 12.22
N THR A 26 -2.35 0.15 11.06
CA THR A 26 -2.38 1.08 9.93
C THR A 26 -2.43 0.31 8.60
N ALA A 27 -3.25 0.79 7.66
CA ALA A 27 -3.31 0.29 6.29
C ALA A 27 -2.64 1.29 5.34
N LEU A 28 -1.68 0.82 4.56
CA LEU A 28 -0.97 1.62 3.56
C LEU A 28 -1.62 1.43 2.18
N HIS A 29 -1.97 2.54 1.53
CA HIS A 29 -2.65 2.56 0.24
C HIS A 29 -1.86 3.38 -0.80
N PRO A 30 -0.72 2.87 -1.28
CA PRO A 30 0.09 3.59 -2.24
C PRO A 30 -0.53 3.55 -3.65
N GLY A 31 -0.13 4.51 -4.49
CA GLY A 31 -0.27 4.42 -5.95
C GLY A 31 0.67 3.36 -6.54
N PRO A 32 0.94 3.38 -7.86
CA PRO A 32 1.89 2.45 -8.47
C PRO A 32 3.30 2.65 -7.89
N VAL A 33 3.92 1.56 -7.44
CA VAL A 33 5.24 1.59 -6.77
C VAL A 33 6.25 0.82 -7.61
N ARG A 34 7.43 1.41 -7.81
CA ARG A 34 8.57 0.78 -8.48
C ARG A 34 9.11 -0.36 -7.61
N THR A 35 8.75 -1.58 -7.99
CA THR A 35 9.14 -2.84 -7.36
C THR A 35 9.20 -3.95 -8.41
N GLU A 36 9.81 -5.06 -8.05
CA GLU A 36 9.92 -6.28 -8.84
C GLU A 36 8.59 -7.06 -8.93
N PHE A 37 7.53 -6.58 -8.27
CA PHE A 37 6.24 -7.27 -8.17
C PHE A 37 5.65 -7.63 -9.54
N LEU A 38 5.73 -6.74 -10.52
CA LEU A 38 5.17 -6.97 -11.84
C LEU A 38 5.92 -8.10 -12.57
N SER A 39 7.25 -8.08 -12.50
CA SER A 39 8.10 -9.13 -13.06
C SER A 39 7.82 -10.48 -12.40
N VAL A 40 7.70 -10.52 -11.06
CA VAL A 40 7.43 -11.76 -10.31
C VAL A 40 6.03 -12.29 -10.60
N ALA A 41 5.05 -11.41 -10.82
CA ALA A 41 3.69 -11.77 -11.19
C ALA A 41 3.55 -12.21 -12.67
N GLY A 42 4.65 -12.24 -13.45
CA GLY A 42 4.63 -12.59 -14.87
C GLY A 42 3.92 -11.54 -15.73
N MET A 43 3.81 -10.30 -15.25
CA MET A 43 3.20 -9.20 -15.99
C MET A 43 4.27 -8.44 -16.80
N ASP A 44 3.89 -7.98 -18.00
CA ASP A 44 4.78 -7.13 -18.79
C ASP A 44 4.92 -5.76 -18.13
N GLU A 45 6.12 -5.49 -17.62
CA GLU A 45 6.43 -4.28 -16.85
C GLU A 45 6.24 -3.01 -17.67
N ARG A 46 6.56 -3.04 -18.97
CA ARG A 46 6.43 -1.88 -19.86
C ARG A 46 4.97 -1.50 -20.07
N THR A 47 4.15 -2.47 -20.43
CA THR A 47 2.70 -2.29 -20.63
C THR A 47 2.02 -1.78 -19.36
N PHE A 48 2.38 -2.34 -18.20
CA PHE A 48 1.81 -1.88 -16.93
C PHE A 48 2.34 -0.50 -16.52
N ALA A 49 3.62 -0.21 -16.76
CA ALA A 49 4.22 1.09 -16.50
C ALA A 49 3.54 2.21 -17.32
N ASP A 50 3.26 1.93 -18.60
CA ASP A 50 2.65 2.86 -19.54
C ASP A 50 1.16 3.10 -19.25
N ALA A 51 0.50 2.22 -18.50
CA ALA A 51 -0.89 2.40 -18.07
C ALA A 51 -1.09 3.55 -17.05
N PHE A 52 0.00 4.06 -16.45
CA PHE A 52 -0.04 5.12 -15.45
C PHE A 52 0.91 6.28 -15.81
N PRO A 53 0.45 7.54 -15.80
CA PRO A 53 1.31 8.71 -15.89
C PRO A 53 2.54 8.65 -14.97
N LYS A 54 3.71 9.06 -15.49
CA LYS A 54 5.00 8.99 -14.78
C LYS A 54 4.98 9.65 -13.40
N PHE A 55 4.24 10.74 -13.22
CA PHE A 55 4.16 11.46 -11.96
C PHE A 55 3.45 10.69 -10.82
N MET A 56 2.68 9.64 -11.14
CA MET A 56 2.02 8.81 -10.13
C MET A 56 2.91 7.70 -9.57
N TRP A 57 4.03 7.41 -10.23
CA TRP A 57 4.94 6.34 -9.81
C TRP A 57 5.75 6.76 -8.57
N LEU A 58 5.73 5.91 -7.56
CA LEU A 58 6.45 6.10 -6.29
C LEU A 58 7.64 5.16 -6.18
N GLU A 59 8.69 5.64 -5.52
CA GLU A 59 9.83 4.80 -5.11
C GLU A 59 9.46 3.97 -3.88
N SER A 60 9.87 2.69 -3.87
CA SER A 60 9.59 1.75 -2.77
C SER A 60 10.06 2.27 -1.41
N ARG A 61 11.23 2.92 -1.37
CA ARG A 61 11.78 3.54 -0.15
C ARG A 61 10.89 4.64 0.42
N ALA A 62 10.27 5.46 -0.44
CA ALA A 62 9.37 6.52 0.01
C ALA A 62 8.09 5.94 0.63
N VAL A 63 7.54 4.90 0.01
CA VAL A 63 6.37 4.16 0.51
C VAL A 63 6.69 3.46 1.84
N ALA A 64 7.86 2.84 1.96
CA ALA A 64 8.32 2.23 3.20
C ALA A 64 8.45 3.27 4.33
N LYS A 65 9.04 4.43 4.03
CA LYS A 65 9.15 5.53 5.01
C LYS A 65 7.77 5.98 5.49
N ALA A 66 6.82 6.20 4.58
CA ALA A 66 5.45 6.57 4.94
C ALA A 66 4.78 5.52 5.85
N GLY A 67 5.06 4.24 5.62
CA GLY A 67 4.59 3.15 6.48
C GLY A 67 5.14 3.24 7.90
N ILE A 68 6.43 3.52 8.07
CA ILE A 68 7.05 3.69 9.39
C ILE A 68 6.56 4.96 10.09
N ASP A 69 6.50 6.08 9.37
CA ASP A 69 6.06 7.36 9.91
C ASP A 69 4.61 7.28 10.44
N ALA A 70 3.76 6.44 9.84
CA ALA A 70 2.36 6.26 10.24
C ALA A 70 2.16 5.32 11.45
N LEU A 71 3.25 4.78 12.02
CA LEU A 71 3.22 3.99 13.26
C LEU A 71 3.67 4.80 14.49
N ALA A 72 4.29 5.96 14.26
CA ALA A 72 4.75 6.88 15.30
C ALA A 72 3.66 7.87 15.71
#